data_AF-A0A1G3CMV9-F1
#
_entry.id   AF-A0A1G3CMV9-F1
#
_cell.length_a   1.000
_cell.length_b   1.000
_cell.length_c   1.000
_cell.angle_alpha   90.00
_cell.angle_beta   90.00
_cell.angle_gamma   90.00
#
_symmetry.space_group_name_H-M   'P 1'
#
loop_
_entity.id
_entity.type
_entity.pdbx_description
1 polymer ?
#
loop_
_entity_poly.entity_id
_entity_poly.type
_entity_poly.pdbx_seq_one_letter_code
_entity_poly.pdbx_strand_id
1 'polypeptide(L)'
;MIHKEKNIRGYLPRRHHGELFGYFKRLRNAQGAEAGREIYKELREFLASKNLNALASLDEAGEDIIALHLIDAPSTLNVSLLSTNFIENSFRNVRAKIGRVKRWADTAQAERWLSYGLLEAELGFRRMKGWKDIPKLVENLRKPEQPTQMSAA
;
A
#
# COMPACT_ATOMS: atom_id res chain seq x y z
N MET A 1 2.10 -0.11 -1.57
CA MET A 1 3.37 0.47 -1.05
C MET A 1 4.21 -0.50 -0.20
N ILE A 2 3.75 -0.99 0.96
CA ILE A 2 4.57 -1.85 1.87
C ILE A 2 5.14 -3.12 1.20
N HIS A 3 4.34 -3.84 0.42
CA HIS A 3 4.83 -5.04 -0.28
C HIS A 3 5.95 -4.71 -1.26
N LYS A 4 5.87 -3.57 -1.94
CA LYS A 4 6.92 -3.15 -2.86
C LYS A 4 8.20 -2.75 -2.13
N GLU A 5 8.08 -2.02 -1.02
CA GLU A 5 9.22 -1.71 -0.13
C GLU A 5 9.94 -3.01 0.28
N LYS A 6 9.19 -4.03 0.70
CA LYS A 6 9.76 -5.33 1.10
C LYS A 6 10.46 -6.05 -0.07
N ASN A 7 9.86 -6.03 -1.26
CA ASN A 7 10.44 -6.66 -2.46
C ASN A 7 11.74 -5.96 -2.87
N ILE A 8 11.73 -4.62 -2.95
CA ILE A 8 12.93 -3.81 -3.28
C ILE A 8 14.04 -4.05 -2.26
N ARG A 9 13.69 -4.09 -0.97
CA ARG A 9 14.64 -4.37 0.11
C ARG A 9 15.36 -5.71 -0.07
N GLY A 10 14.71 -6.71 -0.67
CA GLY A 10 15.29 -8.03 -0.94
C GLY A 10 16.47 -8.00 -1.92
N TYR A 11 16.52 -7.01 -2.81
CA TYR A 11 17.62 -6.84 -3.77
C TYR A 11 18.80 -6.02 -3.21
N LEU A 12 18.60 -5.31 -2.10
CA LEU A 12 19.60 -4.39 -1.56
C LEU A 12 20.41 -5.02 -0.41
N PRO A 13 21.73 -4.74 -0.32
CA PRO A 13 22.51 -5.03 0.87
C PRO A 13 21.96 -4.33 2.12
N ARG A 14 22.10 -4.95 3.30
CA ARG A 14 21.55 -4.45 4.58
C ARG A 14 21.89 -3.00 4.91
N ARG A 15 23.10 -2.54 4.53
CA ARG A 15 23.54 -1.15 4.76
C ARG A 15 22.64 -0.08 4.11
N HIS A 16 21.92 -0.43 3.05
CA HIS A 16 21.03 0.50 2.32
C HIS A 16 19.56 0.42 2.80
N HIS A 17 19.22 -0.49 3.71
CA HIS A 17 17.83 -0.69 4.14
C HIS A 17 17.27 0.51 4.91
N GLY A 18 18.12 1.21 5.69
CA GLY A 18 17.70 2.41 6.42
C GLY A 18 17.35 3.57 5.49
N GLU A 19 18.15 3.77 4.45
CA GLU A 19 17.94 4.81 3.43
C GLU A 19 16.67 4.53 2.61
N LEU A 20 16.48 3.28 2.17
CA LEU A 20 15.24 2.83 1.53
C LEU A 20 14.02 3.09 2.43
N PHE A 21 14.09 2.72 3.70
CA PHE A 21 13.02 2.97 4.66
C PHE A 21 12.73 4.47 4.80
N GLY A 22 13.77 5.32 4.76
CA GLY A 22 13.66 6.77 4.77
C GLY A 22 12.82 7.30 3.61
N TYR A 23 13.09 6.86 2.38
CA TYR A 23 12.29 7.25 1.20
C TYR A 23 10.82 6.83 1.33
N PHE A 24 10.55 5.58 1.70
CA PHE A 24 9.18 5.11 1.88
C PHE A 24 8.46 5.81 3.05
N LYS A 25 9.20 6.21 4.10
CA LYS A 25 8.66 7.03 5.19
C LYS A 25 8.30 8.43 4.70
N ARG A 26 9.14 9.06 3.87
CA ARG A 26 8.85 10.36 3.23
C ARG A 26 7.60 10.25 2.35
N LEU A 27 7.51 9.22 1.49
CA LEU A 27 6.32 8.98 0.68
C LEU A 27 5.04 8.85 1.54
N ARG A 28 5.09 8.11 2.65
CA ARG A 28 3.93 7.98 3.55
C ARG A 28 3.48 9.31 4.17
N ASN A 29 4.38 10.27 4.31
CA ASN A 29 4.11 11.57 4.93
C ASN A 29 3.83 12.69 3.92
N ALA A 30 4.10 12.46 2.63
CA ALA A 30 3.90 13.46 1.59
C ALA A 30 2.40 13.72 1.33
N GLN A 31 2.09 14.96 0.95
CA GLN A 31 0.76 15.41 0.52
C GLN A 31 0.86 15.94 -0.91
N GLY A 32 -0.09 15.54 -1.75
CA GLY A 32 -0.21 16.03 -3.12
C GLY A 32 0.76 15.38 -4.12
N ALA A 33 0.40 15.51 -5.40
CA ALA A 33 1.06 14.83 -6.51
C ALA A 33 2.53 15.25 -6.70
N GLU A 34 2.82 16.55 -6.56
CA GLU A 34 4.16 17.10 -6.77
C GLU A 34 5.19 16.52 -5.80
N ALA A 35 4.90 16.57 -4.49
CA ALA A 35 5.75 15.97 -3.47
C ALA A 35 5.90 14.46 -3.64
N GLY A 36 4.83 13.77 -4.06
CA GLY A 36 4.88 12.34 -4.38
C GLY A 36 5.85 12.03 -5.52
N ARG A 37 5.76 12.77 -6.63
CA ARG A 37 6.63 12.61 -7.81
C ARG A 37 8.09 12.96 -7.53
N GLU A 38 8.34 14.01 -6.76
CA GLU A 38 9.69 14.41 -6.36
C GLU A 38 10.38 13.27 -5.59
N ILE A 39 9.73 12.76 -4.53
CA ILE A 39 10.29 11.68 -3.72
C ILE A 39 10.43 10.39 -4.55
N TYR A 40 9.48 10.10 -5.44
CA TYR A 40 9.57 8.95 -6.34
C TYR A 40 10.78 9.04 -7.27
N LYS A 41 11.05 10.22 -7.84
CA LYS A 41 12.22 10.47 -8.69
C LYS A 41 13.52 10.25 -7.92
N GLU A 42 13.64 10.84 -6.72
CA GLU A 42 14.82 10.65 -5.88
C GLU A 42 15.04 9.18 -5.50
N LEU A 43 13.96 8.46 -5.14
CA LEU A 43 14.02 7.02 -4.84
C LEU A 43 14.51 6.24 -6.06
N ARG A 44 14.04 6.58 -7.25
CA ARG A 44 14.44 5.95 -8.50
C ARG A 44 15.94 6.17 -8.79
N GLU A 45 16.43 7.40 -8.65
CA GLU A 45 17.85 7.74 -8.79
C GLU A 45 18.73 7.00 -7.77
N PHE A 46 18.28 6.95 -6.51
CA PHE A 46 18.92 6.16 -5.46
C PHE A 46 19.04 4.69 -5.88
N LEU A 47 17.94 4.03 -6.27
CA LEU A 47 17.96 2.62 -6.65
C LEU A 47 18.81 2.37 -7.90
N ALA A 48 18.78 3.26 -8.90
CA ALA A 48 19.62 3.20 -10.08
C ALA A 48 21.12 3.15 -9.72
N SER A 49 21.53 3.92 -8.70
CA SER A 49 22.91 3.91 -8.22
C SER A 49 23.29 2.66 -7.40
N LYS A 50 22.31 1.87 -6.91
CA LYS A 50 22.57 0.74 -6.00
C LYS A 50 22.40 -0.63 -6.64
N ASN A 51 21.32 -0.84 -7.40
CA ASN A 51 20.98 -2.16 -7.93
C ASN A 51 19.92 -2.07 -9.05
N LEU A 52 20.26 -2.60 -10.24
CA LEU A 52 19.37 -2.58 -11.41
C LEU A 52 18.08 -3.40 -11.23
N ASN A 53 18.11 -4.53 -10.51
CA ASN A 53 16.90 -5.31 -10.22
C ASN A 53 15.98 -4.62 -9.22
N ALA A 54 16.56 -3.90 -8.26
CA ALA A 54 15.79 -3.07 -7.33
C ALA A 54 15.08 -1.93 -8.07
N LEU A 55 15.78 -1.28 -9.01
CA LEU A 55 15.21 -0.26 -9.89
C LEU A 55 14.11 -0.85 -10.79
N ALA A 56 14.39 -1.95 -11.49
CA ALA A 56 13.41 -2.62 -12.35
C ALA A 56 12.16 -3.04 -11.57
N SER A 57 12.33 -3.50 -10.33
CA SER A 57 11.23 -3.75 -9.41
C SER A 57 10.45 -2.45 -9.18
N LEU A 58 11.05 -1.33 -8.80
CA LEU A 58 10.31 -0.07 -8.65
C LEU A 58 9.55 0.33 -9.94
N ASP A 59 10.24 0.31 -11.08
CA ASP A 59 9.70 0.71 -12.38
C ASP A 59 8.51 -0.17 -12.82
N GLU A 60 8.48 -1.47 -12.46
CA GLU A 60 7.32 -2.36 -12.66
C GLU A 60 6.05 -1.83 -11.99
N ALA A 61 6.18 -1.20 -10.81
CA ALA A 61 5.03 -0.61 -10.12
C ALA A 61 4.71 0.81 -10.63
N GLY A 62 5.69 1.53 -11.19
CA GLY A 62 5.49 2.85 -11.76
C GLY A 62 4.81 3.85 -10.82
N GLU A 63 3.91 4.66 -11.37
CA GLU A 63 3.15 5.67 -10.61
C GLU A 63 2.15 5.08 -9.60
N ASP A 64 1.84 3.77 -9.65
CA ASP A 64 0.96 3.13 -8.65
C ASP A 64 1.51 3.26 -7.22
N ILE A 65 2.84 3.42 -7.08
CA ILE A 65 3.48 3.65 -5.79
C ILE A 65 3.04 4.98 -5.17
N ILE A 66 2.70 5.97 -5.99
CA ILE A 66 2.29 7.31 -5.57
C ILE A 66 0.83 7.63 -5.93
N ALA A 67 0.03 6.63 -6.32
CA ALA A 67 -1.34 6.84 -6.77
C ALA A 67 -2.21 7.63 -5.78
N LEU A 68 -2.08 7.39 -4.47
CA LEU A 68 -2.82 8.16 -3.45
C LEU A 68 -2.45 9.65 -3.46
N HIS A 69 -1.19 9.97 -3.74
CA HIS A 69 -0.71 11.35 -3.87
C HIS A 69 -1.26 12.00 -5.14
N LEU A 70 -1.32 11.26 -6.24
CA LEU A 70 -1.81 11.73 -7.53
C LEU A 70 -3.31 12.08 -7.49
N ILE A 71 -4.11 11.33 -6.73
CA ILE A 71 -5.53 11.63 -6.50
C ILE A 71 -5.75 12.65 -5.37
N ASP A 72 -4.68 13.29 -4.90
CA ASP A 72 -4.68 14.23 -3.76
C ASP A 72 -5.42 13.67 -2.54
N ALA A 73 -5.21 12.39 -2.22
CA ALA A 73 -5.78 11.81 -1.01
C ALA A 73 -5.24 12.56 0.22
N PRO A 74 -6.09 12.89 1.21
CA PRO A 74 -5.62 13.46 2.47
C PRO A 74 -4.59 12.55 3.14
N SER A 75 -3.42 13.09 3.46
CA SER A 75 -2.29 12.36 4.07
C SER A 75 -2.62 11.73 5.43
N THR A 76 -3.68 12.21 6.10
CA THR A 76 -4.25 11.57 7.30
C THR A 76 -4.71 10.13 7.05
N LEU A 77 -5.08 9.79 5.81
CA LEU A 77 -5.47 8.45 5.39
C LEU A 77 -4.27 7.57 5.03
N ASN A 78 -3.08 8.12 4.78
CA ASN A 78 -1.90 7.36 4.36
C ASN A 78 -1.51 6.26 5.35
N VAL A 79 -1.63 6.54 6.65
CA VAL A 79 -1.36 5.56 7.73
C VAL A 79 -2.20 4.29 7.55
N SER A 80 -3.40 4.45 7.02
CA SER A 80 -4.37 3.39 6.81
C SER A 80 -4.23 2.77 5.42
N LEU A 81 -4.32 3.59 4.37
CA LEU A 81 -4.43 3.18 2.96
C LEU A 81 -3.10 2.77 2.32
N LEU A 82 -1.95 3.29 2.78
CA LEU A 82 -0.64 2.83 2.31
C LEU A 82 -0.12 1.61 3.09
N SER A 83 -0.89 1.14 4.08
CA SER A 83 -0.58 -0.05 4.86
C SER A 83 -1.30 -1.29 4.33
N THR A 84 -0.81 -2.47 4.71
CA THR A 84 -1.47 -3.75 4.43
C THR A 84 -2.23 -4.28 5.66
N ASN A 85 -2.25 -3.51 6.75
CA ASN A 85 -2.76 -3.96 8.04
C ASN A 85 -4.24 -4.36 8.00
N PHE A 86 -5.09 -3.67 7.26
CA PHE A 86 -6.51 -4.03 7.19
C PHE A 86 -6.74 -5.42 6.59
N ILE A 87 -5.96 -5.77 5.58
CA ILE A 87 -6.05 -7.07 4.91
C ILE A 87 -5.35 -8.13 5.77
N GLU A 88 -4.11 -7.86 6.19
CA GLU A 88 -3.30 -8.83 6.95
C GLU A 88 -3.90 -9.17 8.31
N ASN A 89 -4.43 -8.18 9.05
CA ASN A 89 -5.06 -8.42 10.35
C ASN A 89 -6.34 -9.24 10.20
N SER A 90 -7.17 -8.93 9.21
CA SER A 90 -8.41 -9.67 8.94
C SER A 90 -8.11 -11.12 8.60
N PHE A 91 -7.19 -11.37 7.66
CA PHE A 91 -6.82 -12.74 7.28
C PHE A 91 -6.01 -13.48 8.35
N ARG A 92 -5.31 -12.79 9.25
CA ARG A 92 -4.73 -13.42 10.44
C ARG A 92 -5.82 -13.94 11.37
N ASN A 93 -6.87 -13.16 11.62
CA ASN A 93 -8.00 -13.58 12.47
C ASN A 93 -8.76 -14.75 11.83
N VAL A 94 -9.04 -14.68 10.53
CA VAL A 94 -9.66 -15.78 9.77
C VAL A 94 -8.84 -17.07 9.93
N ARG A 95 -7.51 -17.01 9.70
CA ARG A 95 -6.62 -18.18 9.84
C ARG A 95 -6.65 -18.78 11.24
N ALA A 96 -6.75 -17.95 12.29
CA ALA A 96 -6.86 -18.44 13.66
C ALA A 96 -8.16 -19.23 13.91
N LYS A 97 -9.25 -18.87 13.22
CA LYS A 97 -10.55 -19.56 13.32
C LYS A 97 -10.58 -20.86 12.53
N ILE A 98 -10.08 -20.85 11.28
CA ILE A 98 -10.15 -22.02 10.39
C ILE A 98 -8.98 -23.00 10.57
N GLY A 99 -7.91 -22.63 11.27
CA GLY A 99 -6.66 -23.42 11.32
C GLY A 99 -6.79 -24.82 11.94
N ARG A 100 -7.89 -25.10 12.66
CA ARG A 100 -8.21 -26.42 13.21
C ARG A 100 -8.98 -27.33 12.26
N VAL A 101 -9.53 -26.80 11.17
CA VAL A 101 -10.22 -27.60 10.15
C VAL A 101 -9.17 -28.34 9.34
N LYS A 102 -9.14 -29.67 9.48
CA LYS A 102 -8.16 -30.53 8.80
C LYS A 102 -8.72 -31.28 7.60
N ARG A 103 -10.04 -31.42 7.51
CA ARG A 103 -10.73 -32.11 6.42
C ARG A 103 -11.69 -31.14 5.74
N TRP A 104 -11.41 -30.85 4.48
CA TRP A 104 -12.23 -30.04 3.59
C TRP A 104 -12.93 -30.98 2.61
N ALA A 105 -14.26 -30.97 2.63
CA ALA A 105 -15.10 -31.86 1.83
C ALA A 105 -15.36 -31.30 0.43
N ASP A 106 -15.65 -29.99 0.35
CA ASP A 106 -15.97 -29.30 -0.89
C ASP A 106 -15.74 -27.78 -0.77
N THR A 107 -15.89 -27.07 -1.90
CA THR A 107 -15.77 -25.61 -1.98
C THR A 107 -16.82 -24.91 -1.12
N ALA A 108 -18.05 -25.43 -1.05
CA ALA A 108 -19.12 -24.83 -0.27
C ALA A 108 -18.80 -24.83 1.24
N GLN A 109 -18.12 -25.87 1.75
CA GLN A 109 -17.63 -25.92 3.11
C GLN A 109 -16.53 -24.88 3.34
N ALA A 110 -15.60 -24.72 2.39
CA ALA A 110 -14.56 -23.71 2.45
C ALA A 110 -15.13 -22.29 2.52
N GLU A 111 -16.13 -22.00 1.69
CA GLU A 111 -16.85 -20.71 1.70
C GLU A 111 -17.52 -20.45 3.05
N ARG A 112 -18.25 -21.42 3.61
CA ARG A 112 -18.90 -21.26 4.93
C ARG A 112 -17.88 -20.94 6.03
N TRP A 113 -16.74 -21.62 6.04
CA TRP A 113 -15.68 -21.35 7.02
C TRP A 113 -15.01 -19.99 6.82
N LEU A 114 -14.81 -19.57 5.57
CA LEU A 114 -14.30 -18.23 5.26
C LEU A 114 -15.28 -17.15 5.71
N SER A 115 -16.56 -17.29 5.39
CA SER A 115 -17.62 -16.38 5.83
C SER A 115 -17.67 -16.28 7.35
N TYR A 116 -17.67 -17.42 8.05
CA TYR A 116 -17.60 -17.45 9.52
C TYR A 116 -16.36 -16.72 10.05
N GLY A 117 -15.17 -17.03 9.51
CA GLY A 117 -13.93 -16.40 9.93
C GLY A 117 -13.91 -14.88 9.71
N LEU A 118 -14.52 -14.40 8.63
CA LEU A 118 -14.64 -12.97 8.32
C LEU A 118 -15.63 -12.27 9.26
N LEU A 119 -16.79 -12.87 9.54
CA LEU A 119 -17.76 -12.36 10.52
C LEU A 119 -17.14 -12.25 11.91
N GLU A 120 -16.35 -13.24 12.33
CA GLU A 120 -15.61 -13.20 13.59
C GLU A 120 -14.53 -12.11 13.60
N ALA A 121 -13.86 -11.88 12.47
CA ALA A 121 -12.86 -10.83 12.37
C ALA A 121 -13.49 -9.43 12.46
N GLU A 122 -14.67 -9.25 11.87
CA GLU A 122 -15.43 -7.99 11.83
C GLU A 122 -15.76 -7.47 13.23
N LEU A 123 -16.07 -8.36 14.19
CA LEU A 123 -16.36 -8.01 15.58
C LEU A 123 -15.21 -7.24 16.26
N GLY A 124 -13.98 -7.40 15.78
CA GLY A 124 -12.79 -6.70 16.29
C GLY A 124 -12.47 -5.39 15.58
N PHE A 125 -13.24 -5.01 14.56
CA PHE A 125 -12.92 -3.83 13.75
C PHE A 125 -13.08 -2.53 14.53
N ARG A 126 -12.20 -1.58 14.20
CA ARG A 126 -12.22 -0.22 14.73
C ARG A 126 -12.33 0.74 13.57
N ARG A 127 -12.81 1.96 13.84
CA ARG A 127 -12.81 3.03 12.84
C ARG A 127 -11.39 3.26 12.31
N MET A 128 -11.28 3.42 11.00
CA MET A 128 -10.04 3.73 10.30
C MET A 128 -9.43 5.03 10.84
N LYS A 129 -8.10 5.11 10.95
CA LYS A 129 -7.42 6.38 11.24
C LYS A 129 -7.60 7.32 10.06
N GLY A 130 -8.01 8.56 10.34
CA GLY A 130 -8.32 9.56 9.30
C GLY A 130 -9.72 9.41 8.69
N TRP A 131 -10.61 8.55 9.23
CA TRP A 131 -11.93 8.27 8.61
C TRP A 131 -12.78 9.51 8.32
N LYS A 132 -12.58 10.61 9.05
CA LYS A 132 -13.30 11.88 8.83
C LYS A 132 -12.98 12.53 7.47
N ASP A 133 -11.84 12.18 6.87
CA ASP A 133 -11.37 12.74 5.59
C ASP A 133 -11.75 11.86 4.39
N ILE A 134 -12.42 10.72 4.62
CA ILE A 134 -12.95 9.86 3.54
C ILE A 134 -13.87 10.64 2.58
N PRO A 135 -14.81 11.50 3.03
CA PRO A 135 -15.61 12.29 2.11
C PRO A 135 -14.78 13.15 1.15
N LYS A 136 -13.64 13.69 1.62
CA LYS A 136 -12.74 14.47 0.77
C LYS A 136 -12.04 13.60 -0.27
N LEU A 137 -11.61 12.40 0.11
CA LEU A 137 -11.09 11.42 -0.84
C LEU A 137 -12.13 11.07 -1.92
N VAL A 138 -13.39 10.83 -1.53
CA VAL A 138 -14.48 10.54 -2.48
C VAL A 138 -14.75 11.72 -3.42
N GLU A 139 -14.68 12.96 -2.93
CA GLU A 139 -14.78 14.16 -3.77
C GLU A 139 -13.64 14.20 -4.80
N ASN A 140 -12.40 13.93 -4.38
CA ASN A 140 -11.24 13.94 -5.26
C ASN A 140 -11.31 12.83 -6.32
N LEU A 141 -11.79 11.64 -5.97
CA LEU A 141 -11.99 10.53 -6.92
C LEU A 141 -13.05 10.81 -8.00
N ARG A 142 -13.99 11.75 -7.75
CA ARG A 142 -15.03 12.14 -8.71
C ARG A 142 -14.55 13.19 -9.70
N LYS A 143 -13.41 13.84 -9.45
CA LYS A 143 -12.85 14.82 -10.38
C LYS A 143 -12.33 14.03 -11.60
N PRO A 144 -12.66 14.46 -12.83
CA PRO A 144 -12.03 13.87 -14.01
C PRO A 144 -10.52 14.02 -13.91
N GLU A 145 -9.77 13.06 -14.45
CA GLU A 145 -8.30 13.13 -14.49
C GLU A 145 -7.89 14.52 -14.99
N GLN A 146 -7.20 15.28 -14.13
CA GLN A 146 -6.55 16.50 -14.60
C GLN A 146 -5.49 16.05 -15.60
N PRO A 147 -5.48 16.56 -16.84
CA PRO A 147 -4.50 16.15 -17.82
C PRO A 147 -3.12 16.40 -17.21
N THR A 148 -2.34 15.32 -17.07
CA THR A 148 -0.95 15.41 -16.64
C THR A 148 -0.28 16.36 -17.61
N GLN A 149 0.07 17.56 -17.15
CA GLN A 149 0.94 18.45 -17.91
C GLN A 149 2.28 17.72 -18.03
N MET A 150 2.46 17.03 -19.14
CA MET A 150 3.77 16.57 -19.58
C MET A 150 4.60 17.83 -19.81
N SER A 151 5.40 18.18 -18.82
CA SER A 151 6.55 19.06 -18.98
C SER A 151 7.45 18.43 -20.04
N ALA A 152 7.35 18.91 -21.28
CA ALA A 152 8.34 18.65 -22.30
C ALA A 152 9.64 19.34 -21.87
N ALA A 153 10.64 18.55 -21.51
CA ALA A 153 12.03 18.96 -21.36
C ALA A 153 12.92 17.79 -21.82
#